data_AF-A0A7H0MF18-F1
#
_entry.id   AF-A0A7H0MF18-F1
#
_cell.length_a   1.000
_cell.length_b   1.000
_cell.length_c   1.000
_cell.angle_alpha   90.00
_cell.angle_beta   90.00
_cell.angle_gamma   90.00
#
_symmetry.space_group_name_H-M   'P 1'
#
loop_
_entity.id
_entity.type
_entity.pdbx_description
1 polymer ?
#
loop_
_entity_poly.entity_id
_entity_poly.type
_entity_poly.pdbx_seq_one_letter_code
_entity_poly.pdbx_strand_id
1 'polypeptide(L)'
;MVKIQYTGDYDLAFQTPNKAAGLNQKKAPSGDIWHHLDNYDPGTNTGTMQFVEQEAHRGIPHKDGLSQYKLVIGKAYTHPARFRSNKTCP
;
A
#
# COMPACT_ATOMS: atom_id res chain seq x y z
N MET A 1 13.76 1.53 -3.81
CA MET A 1 12.57 0.72 -4.14
C MET A 1 12.73 -0.67 -3.52
N VAL A 2 11.64 -1.27 -3.07
CA VAL A 2 11.63 -2.60 -2.42
C VAL A 2 10.46 -3.44 -2.94
N LYS A 3 10.65 -4.75 -3.08
CA LYS A 3 9.58 -5.69 -3.48
C LYS A 3 8.86 -6.20 -2.24
N ILE A 4 7.53 -6.17 -2.25
CA ILE A 4 6.69 -6.63 -1.13
C ILE A 4 5.58 -7.57 -1.59
N GLN A 5 5.08 -8.38 -0.66
CA GLN A 5 3.87 -9.17 -0.85
C GLN A 5 2.64 -8.35 -0.45
N TYR A 6 1.58 -8.43 -1.26
CA TYR A 6 0.33 -7.73 -1.00
C TYR A 6 -0.55 -8.55 -0.05
N THR A 7 -0.69 -8.11 1.19
CA THR A 7 -1.44 -8.87 2.21
C THR A 7 -2.91 -8.43 2.31
N GLY A 8 -3.29 -7.29 1.74
CA GLY A 8 -4.60 -6.66 1.97
C GLY A 8 -4.73 -5.97 3.33
N ASP A 9 -3.72 -6.09 4.19
CA ASP A 9 -3.63 -5.42 5.48
C ASP A 9 -2.82 -4.13 5.33
N TYR A 10 -3.45 -3.01 5.69
CA TYR A 10 -2.85 -1.69 5.56
C TYR A 10 -1.59 -1.54 6.42
N ASP A 11 -1.58 -2.02 7.66
CA ASP A 11 -0.44 -1.83 8.57
C ASP A 11 0.77 -2.67 8.11
N LEU A 12 0.52 -3.88 7.60
CA LEU A 12 1.57 -4.71 7.01
C LEU A 12 2.12 -4.10 5.71
N ALA A 13 1.29 -3.36 4.96
CA ALA A 13 1.70 -2.67 3.74
C ALA A 13 2.80 -1.62 3.97
N PHE A 14 2.87 -1.01 5.17
CA PHE A 14 3.91 -0.03 5.51
C PHE A 14 5.06 -0.65 6.33
N GLN A 15 4.78 -1.65 7.16
CA GLN A 15 5.82 -2.31 7.96
C GLN A 15 6.77 -3.15 7.11
N THR A 16 6.24 -3.88 6.12
CA THR A 16 7.02 -4.76 5.24
C THR A 16 8.07 -3.98 4.44
N PRO A 17 7.73 -2.88 3.73
CA PRO A 17 8.73 -2.13 2.98
C PRO A 17 9.71 -1.37 3.90
N ASN A 18 9.28 -0.89 5.08
CA ASN A 18 10.21 -0.31 6.06
C ASN A 18 11.28 -1.32 6.50
N LYS A 19 10.85 -2.53 6.89
CA LYS A 19 11.78 -3.61 7.25
C LYS A 19 12.70 -3.96 6.09
N ALA A 20 12.17 -4.06 4.87
CA ALA A 20 12.96 -4.35 3.67
C ALA A 20 13.96 -3.23 3.33
N ALA A 21 13.65 -1.98 3.70
CA ALA A 21 14.52 -0.82 3.54
C ALA A 21 15.50 -0.63 4.70
N GLY A 22 15.51 -1.51 5.70
CA GLY A 22 16.35 -1.36 6.89
C GLY A 22 15.89 -0.26 7.86
N LEU A 23 14.65 0.23 7.72
CA LEU A 23 14.07 1.23 8.61
C LEU A 23 13.51 0.51 9.85
N ASN A 24 14.09 0.78 11.02
CA ASN A 24 13.69 0.20 12.31
C ASN A 24 12.42 0.86 12.89
N GLN A 25 11.40 1.06 12.06
CA GLN A 25 10.14 1.72 12.46
C GLN A 25 8.93 1.15 11.72
N LYS A 26 7.76 1.29 12.33
CA LYS A 26 6.50 0.74 11.79
C LYS A 26 5.92 1.59 10.66
N LYS A 27 6.19 2.90 10.66
CA LYS A 27 5.68 3.87 9.70
C LYS A 27 6.84 4.47 8.92
N ALA A 28 6.56 5.00 7.73
CA ALA A 28 7.56 5.76 6.98
C ALA A 28 8.08 6.94 7.84
N PRO A 29 9.36 7.33 7.69
CA PRO A 29 9.88 8.58 8.23
C PRO A 29 8.96 9.78 7.94
N SER A 30 8.99 10.77 8.82
CA SER A 30 8.22 12.00 8.63
C SER A 30 8.67 12.72 7.35
N GLY A 31 7.71 13.05 6.48
CA GLY A 31 7.98 13.70 5.19
C GLY A 31 8.08 12.72 4.01
N ASP A 32 8.16 11.42 4.28
CA ASP A 32 8.23 10.37 3.26
C ASP A 32 7.04 9.42 3.33
N ILE A 33 6.74 8.78 2.19
CA ILE A 33 5.71 7.76 2.09
C ILE A 33 6.14 6.61 1.18
N TRP A 34 5.48 5.46 1.35
CA TRP A 34 5.61 4.33 0.44
C TRP A 34 4.51 4.40 -0.62
N HIS A 35 4.93 4.53 -1.88
CA HIS A 35 4.08 4.55 -3.06
C HIS A 35 4.09 3.17 -3.74
N HIS A 36 2.91 2.64 -4.06
CA HIS A 36 2.78 1.37 -4.79
C HIS A 36 2.97 1.62 -6.29
N LEU A 37 3.98 1.01 -6.89
CA LEU A 37 4.12 1.02 -8.35
C LEU A 37 3.02 0.19 -9.03
N ASP A 38 2.78 0.49 -10.30
CA ASP A 38 1.79 -0.09 -11.19
C ASP A 38 2.23 -1.45 -11.77
N ASN A 39 2.89 -2.27 -10.96
CA ASN A 39 3.51 -3.54 -11.36
C ASN A 39 3.05 -4.73 -10.50
N TYR A 40 1.78 -4.74 -10.08
CA TYR A 40 1.23 -5.86 -9.30
C TYR A 40 1.25 -7.15 -10.14
N ASP A 41 1.88 -8.18 -9.60
CA ASP A 41 1.91 -9.52 -10.16
C ASP A 41 0.88 -10.40 -9.41
N PRO A 42 -0.23 -10.78 -10.05
CA PRO A 42 -1.26 -11.61 -9.44
C PRO A 42 -0.81 -13.07 -9.24
N GLY A 43 0.17 -13.55 -10.00
CA GLY A 43 0.67 -14.93 -9.88
C GLY A 43 1.49 -15.14 -8.61
N THR A 44 2.24 -14.13 -8.18
CA THR A 44 3.04 -14.16 -6.94
C THR A 44 2.43 -13.35 -5.80
N ASN A 45 1.38 -12.58 -6.09
CA ASN A 45 0.76 -11.61 -5.19
C ASN A 45 1.77 -10.60 -4.65
N THR A 46 2.69 -10.12 -5.51
CA THR A 46 3.75 -9.18 -5.16
C THR A 46 3.71 -7.91 -6.00
N GLY A 47 4.37 -6.87 -5.54
CA GLY A 47 4.63 -5.67 -6.34
C GLY A 47 5.71 -4.82 -5.69
N THR A 48 6.04 -3.70 -6.32
CA THR A 48 7.14 -2.84 -5.87
C THR A 48 6.61 -1.61 -5.13
N MET A 49 7.22 -1.32 -3.98
CA MET A 49 7.04 -0.08 -3.24
C MET A 49 8.23 0.85 -3.49
N GLN A 50 7.92 2.09 -3.86
CA GLN A 50 8.90 3.16 -3.97
C GLN A 50 8.80 4.07 -2.75
N PHE A 51 9.96 4.37 -2.17
CA PHE A 51 10.07 5.37 -1.12
C PHE A 51 10.16 6.74 -1.78
N VAL A 52 9.20 7.62 -1.51
CA VAL A 52 9.10 8.95 -2.14
C VAL A 52 8.77 10.00 -1.08
N GLU A 53 9.27 11.21 -1.28
CA GLU A 53 8.85 12.34 -0.47
C GLU A 53 7.34 12.60 -0.66
N GLN A 54 6.66 12.96 0.42
CA GLN A 54 5.22 13.19 0.43
C GLN A 54 4.80 14.27 -0.57
N GLU A 55 5.61 15.31 -0.74
CA GLU A 55 5.34 16.38 -1.69
C GLU A 55 5.54 15.92 -3.13
N ALA A 56 6.56 15.10 -3.41
CA ALA A 56 6.75 14.48 -4.72
C ALA A 56 5.59 13.55 -5.09
N HIS A 57 5.03 12.83 -4.11
CA HIS A 57 3.89 11.96 -4.33
C HIS A 57 2.61 12.68 -4.77
N ARG A 58 2.37 13.93 -4.33
CA ARG A 58 1.16 14.69 -4.71
C ARG A 58 1.02 14.90 -6.22
N GLY A 59 2.13 14.92 -6.95
CA GLY A 59 2.17 15.09 -8.39
C GLY A 59 2.05 13.79 -9.19
N ILE A 60 2.05 12.63 -8.54
CA ILE A 60 2.07 11.33 -9.22
C ILE A 60 0.62 10.89 -9.48
N PRO A 61 0.20 10.68 -10.74
CA PRO A 61 -1.12 10.15 -11.03
C PRO A 61 -1.23 8.72 -10.49
N HIS A 62 -2.23 8.51 -9.63
CA HIS A 62 -2.50 7.25 -8.94
C HIS A 62 -3.03 6.17 -9.89
N LYS A 63 -2.16 5.58 -10.74
CA LYS A 63 -2.43 4.31 -11.46
C LYS A 63 -1.98 3.12 -10.61
N ASP A 64 -2.23 3.19 -9.31
CA ASP A 64 -1.51 2.40 -8.32
C ASP A 64 -1.73 0.89 -8.46
N GLY A 65 -0.69 0.10 -8.16
CA GLY A 65 -0.78 -1.36 -8.02
C GLY A 65 -1.84 -1.81 -7.01
N LEU A 66 -2.24 -0.94 -6.08
CA LEU A 66 -3.37 -1.16 -5.18
C LEU A 66 -4.71 -1.27 -5.92
N SER A 67 -4.90 -0.49 -6.98
CA SER A 67 -6.10 -0.56 -7.83
C SER A 67 -6.10 -1.85 -8.66
N GLN A 68 -4.94 -2.28 -9.16
CA GLN A 68 -4.77 -3.56 -9.86
C GLN A 68 -5.06 -4.74 -8.92
N TYR A 69 -4.54 -4.72 -7.68
CA TYR A 69 -4.86 -5.70 -6.64
C TYR A 69 -6.37 -5.77 -6.36
N LYS A 70 -7.03 -4.62 -6.20
CA LYS A 70 -8.49 -4.57 -5.96
C LYS A 70 -9.29 -5.15 -7.12
N LEU A 71 -8.87 -4.91 -8.37
CA LEU A 71 -9.53 -5.47 -9.55
C LEU A 71 -9.40 -7.00 -9.64
N VAL A 72 -8.23 -7.54 -9.29
CA VAL A 72 -7.97 -8.99 -9.36
C VAL A 72 -8.58 -9.75 -8.18
N ILE A 73 -8.37 -9.27 -6.96
CA ILE A 73 -8.79 -9.96 -5.73
C ILE A 73 -10.24 -9.62 -5.34
N GLY A 74 -10.78 -8.51 -5.84
CA GLY A 74 -12.11 -8.02 -5.49
C GLY A 74 -12.21 -7.41 -4.08
N LYS A 75 -11.09 -7.31 -3.35
CA LYS A 75 -11.03 -6.74 -1.98
C LYS A 75 -10.10 -5.53 -1.95
N ALA A 76 -10.59 -4.43 -1.39
CA ALA A 76 -9.75 -3.30 -1.05
C ALA A 76 -8.98 -3.59 0.25
N TYR A 77 -7.84 -2.92 0.44
CA TYR A 77 -7.11 -3.00 1.70
C TYR A 77 -8.00 -2.53 2.86
N THR A 78 -8.06 -3.34 3.91
CA THR A 78 -8.80 -3.00 5.11
C THR A 78 -7.93 -2.12 6.00
N HIS A 79 -8.26 -0.82 6.05
CA HIS A 79 -7.68 0.08 7.03
C HIS A 79 -8.52 0.00 8.32
N PRO A 80 -7.95 -0.28 9.50
CA PRO A 80 -8.73 -0.44 10.73
C PRO A 80 -9.59 0.80 11.05
N ALA A 81 -9.14 2.02 10.69
CA ALA A 81 -9.94 3.23 10.88
C ALA A 81 -11.07 3.45 9.84
N ARG A 82 -11.16 2.62 8.78
CA ARG A 82 -12.25 2.66 7.79
C ARG A 82 -13.36 1.64 8.03
N PHE A 83 -13.30 0.85 9.11
CA PHE A 83 -14.49 0.16 9.63
C PHE A 83 -15.47 1.14 10.30
N ARG A 84 -15.79 2.27 9.66
CA ARG A 84 -17.14 2.80 9.77
C ARG A 84 -17.97 1.93 8.85
N SER A 85 -18.42 0.81 9.39
CA SER A 85 -19.58 0.12 8.85
C SER A 85 -20.63 1.20 8.58
N ASN A 86 -20.94 1.45 7.31
CA ASN A 86 -22.24 2.04 6.97
C ASN A 86 -23.26 0.95 7.31
N LYS A 87 -23.54 0.78 8.61
CA LYS A 87 -24.74 0.14 9.10
C LYS A 87 -25.84 1.17 8.93
N THR A 88 -26.45 1.17 7.76
CA THR A 88 -27.89 1.35 7.64
C THR A 88 -28.36 0.31 6.64
N CYS A 89 -28.71 -0.87 7.19
CA CYS A 89 -29.64 -1.82 6.59
C CYS A 89 -31.08 -1.24 6.65
N PRO A 90 -32.05 -1.92 6.01
CA PRO A 90 -32.94 -1.47 4.93
C PRO A 90 -33.76 -0.20 5.18
#